data_AF-A0A512C3E0-F1
#
_entry.id   AF-A0A512C3E0-F1
#
_cell.length_a   1.000
_cell.length_b   1.000
_cell.length_c   1.000
_cell.angle_alpha   90.00
_cell.angle_beta   90.00
_cell.angle_gamma   90.00
#
_symmetry.space_group_name_H-M   'P 1'
#
loop_
_entity.id
_entity.type
_entity.pdbx_description
1 polymer ?
#
loop_
_entity_poly.entity_id
_entity_poly.type
_entity_poly.pdbx_seq_one_letter_code
_entity_poly.pdbx_strand_id
1 'polypeptide(L)'
;MSERHIVPAEAGYDLVDGVINEKGNVVELAYTPVIAWTVQEDETSSSAWPIVLGFKPTPILESFIRTPKGHYYTLEGDLFEDERSVLEEIQKRVA
;
A
#
# COMPACT_ATOMS: atom_id res chain seq x y z
N MET A 1 12.21 10.36 22.51
CA MET A 1 12.96 9.32 21.77
C MET A 1 11.92 8.54 20.98
N SER A 2 12.12 8.33 19.67
CA SER A 2 11.18 7.50 18.91
C SER A 2 11.54 6.03 19.04
N GLU A 3 10.55 5.20 19.33
CA GLU A 3 10.71 3.75 19.42
C GLU A 3 10.09 3.11 18.17
N ARG A 4 10.81 2.16 17.57
CA ARG A 4 10.32 1.37 16.45
C ARG A 4 10.04 -0.05 16.91
N HIS A 5 8.85 -0.54 16.61
CA HIS A 5 8.45 -1.90 16.93
C HIS A 5 7.68 -2.53 15.77
N ILE A 6 7.60 -3.86 15.77
CA ILE A 6 6.93 -4.63 14.73
C ILE A 6 5.63 -5.17 15.29
N VAL A 7 4.53 -4.94 14.57
CA VAL A 7 3.19 -5.42 14.92
C VAL A 7 2.68 -6.37 13.83
N PRO A 8 2.22 -7.59 14.16
CA PRO A 8 1.60 -8.46 13.16
C PRO A 8 0.41 -7.79 12.47
N ALA A 9 0.26 -7.99 11.17
CA ALA A 9 -0.89 -7.49 10.43
C ALA A 9 -2.09 -8.43 10.61
N GLU A 10 -3.30 -7.88 10.63
CA GLU A 10 -4.52 -8.67 10.53
C GLU A 10 -4.61 -9.30 9.13
N ALA A 11 -5.20 -10.49 9.02
CA ALA A 11 -5.46 -11.09 7.73
C ALA A 11 -6.40 -10.22 6.89
N GLY A 12 -6.14 -10.12 5.58
CA GLY A 12 -6.94 -9.32 4.65
C GLY A 12 -6.41 -7.90 4.39
N TYR A 13 -5.28 -7.54 5.00
CA TYR A 13 -4.49 -6.41 4.54
C TYR A 13 -3.59 -6.81 3.36
N ASP A 14 -3.64 -6.05 2.28
CA ASP A 14 -2.77 -6.23 1.11
C ASP A 14 -2.07 -4.91 0.76
N LEU A 15 -0.80 -4.99 0.37
CA LEU A 15 -0.14 -3.99 -0.43
C LEU A 15 -0.62 -4.12 -1.87
N VAL A 16 -1.08 -3.03 -2.45
CA VAL A 16 -1.72 -2.99 -3.76
C VAL A 16 -0.93 -2.09 -4.69
N ASP A 17 -0.46 -2.66 -5.79
CA ASP A 17 0.33 -1.95 -6.81
C ASP A 17 -0.34 -2.05 -8.17
N GLY A 18 -0.06 -1.09 -9.07
CA GLY A 18 -0.46 -1.17 -10.46
C GLY A 18 0.52 -1.98 -11.30
N VAL A 19 0.02 -2.96 -12.06
CA VAL A 19 0.82 -3.67 -13.07
C VAL A 19 0.80 -2.87 -14.36
N ILE A 20 1.98 -2.46 -14.82
CA ILE A 20 2.16 -1.65 -16.02
C ILE A 20 2.54 -2.53 -17.21
N ASN A 21 1.86 -2.36 -18.33
CA ASN A 21 2.21 -3.01 -19.60
C ASN A 21 3.36 -2.29 -20.33
N GLU A 22 3.87 -2.89 -21.42
CA GLU A 22 4.96 -2.32 -22.22
C GLU A 22 4.65 -0.94 -22.83
N LYS A 23 3.38 -0.53 -22.86
CA LYS A 23 2.93 0.79 -23.34
C LYS A 23 2.80 1.82 -22.22
N GLY A 24 3.18 1.50 -20.99
CA GLY A 24 3.08 2.41 -19.84
C GLY A 24 1.67 2.53 -19.24
N ASN A 25 0.72 1.65 -19.60
CA ASN A 25 -0.63 1.70 -19.04
C ASN A 25 -0.76 0.72 -17.88
N VAL A 26 -1.49 1.11 -16.84
CA VAL A 26 -1.89 0.22 -15.76
C VAL A 26 -2.97 -0.70 -16.30
N VAL A 27 -2.73 -2.01 -16.27
CA VAL A 27 -3.66 -3.01 -16.83
C VAL A 27 -4.39 -3.82 -15.79
N GLU A 28 -3.82 -3.97 -14.60
CA GLU A 28 -4.40 -4.68 -13.47
C GLU A 28 -3.77 -4.22 -12.15
N LEU A 29 -4.37 -4.62 -11.03
CA LEU A 29 -3.79 -4.46 -9.70
C LEU A 29 -3.17 -5.76 -9.22
N ALA A 30 -1.98 -5.66 -8.63
CA ALA A 30 -1.32 -6.75 -7.93
C ALA A 30 -1.56 -6.59 -6.42
N TYR A 31 -1.89 -7.70 -5.74
CA TYR A 31 -2.16 -7.75 -4.31
C TYR A 31 -1.11 -8.61 -3.62
N THR A 32 -0.38 -8.02 -2.68
CA THR A 32 0.62 -8.73 -1.88
C THR A 32 0.21 -8.68 -0.40
N PRO A 33 -0.04 -9.83 0.25
CA PRO A 33 -0.46 -9.84 1.64
C PRO A 33 0.55 -9.16 2.58
N VAL A 34 0.06 -8.24 3.40
CA VAL A 34 0.84 -7.63 4.47
C VAL A 34 0.89 -8.60 5.65
N ILE A 35 2.09 -8.94 6.09
CA ILE A 35 2.30 -9.89 7.19
C ILE A 35 2.54 -9.20 8.53
N ALA A 36 3.08 -7.98 8.50
CA ALA A 36 3.37 -7.18 9.68
C ALA A 36 3.51 -5.69 9.30
N TRP A 37 3.57 -4.84 10.31
CA TRP A 37 3.80 -3.41 10.22
C TRP A 37 5.07 -3.04 10.98
N THR A 38 5.91 -2.20 10.39
CA THR A 38 6.89 -1.44 11.16
C THR A 38 6.19 -0.19 11.64
N VAL A 39 6.05 -0.02 12.95
CA VAL A 39 5.41 1.15 13.57
C VAL A 39 6.49 2.01 14.20
N GLN A 40 6.46 3.30 13.91
CA GLN A 40 7.25 4.31 14.60
C GLN A 40 6.28 5.28 15.29
N GLU A 41 6.43 5.40 16.60
CA GLU A 41 5.70 6.38 17.40
C GLU A 41 6.65 7.49 17.85
N ASP A 42 6.30 8.71 17.45
CA ASP A 42 6.89 9.96 17.91
C ASP A 42 5.86 10.69 18.79
N GLU A 43 6.28 11.65 19.61
CA GLU A 43 5.39 12.35 20.57
C GLU A 43 4.18 13.06 19.93
N THR A 44 4.24 13.30 18.61
CA THR A 44 3.21 14.03 17.85
C THR A 44 2.63 13.25 16.67
N SER A 45 3.14 12.06 16.36
CA SER A 45 2.76 11.32 15.14
C SER A 45 3.04 9.83 15.26
N SER A 46 2.20 9.02 14.64
CA SER A 46 2.45 7.60 14.40
C SER A 46 2.59 7.38 12.90
N SER A 47 3.58 6.57 12.51
CA SER A 47 3.78 6.15 11.12
C SER A 47 3.88 4.64 11.07
N ALA A 48 3.25 4.03 10.06
CA ALA A 48 3.27 2.60 9.86
C ALA A 48 3.67 2.28 8.41
N TRP A 49 4.58 1.31 8.24
CA TRP A 49 4.99 0.81 6.93
C TRP A 49 4.73 -0.69 6.82
N PRO A 50 4.18 -1.16 5.68
CA PRO A 50 3.86 -2.57 5.47
C PRO A 50 5.12 -3.41 5.34
N ILE A 51 5.09 -4.62 5.92
CA ILE A 51 6.05 -5.70 5.70
C ILE A 51 5.33 -6.78 4.90
N VAL A 52 5.88 -7.13 3.74
CA VAL A 52 5.34 -8.11 2.80
C VAL A 52 6.39 -9.18 2.48
N LEU A 53 5.97 -10.40 2.12
CA LEU A 53 6.87 -11.49 1.75
C LEU A 53 7.24 -11.43 0.26
N GLY A 54 8.52 -11.68 -0.06
CA GLY A 54 8.97 -11.88 -1.44
C GLY A 54 9.03 -10.61 -2.30
N PHE A 55 8.74 -9.44 -1.73
CA PHE A 55 8.81 -8.18 -2.46
C PHE A 55 10.26 -7.73 -2.60
N LYS A 56 10.76 -7.67 -3.83
CA LYS A 56 11.89 -6.81 -4.16
C LYS A 56 11.32 -5.43 -4.43
N PRO A 57 11.72 -4.38 -3.70
CA PRO A 57 11.22 -3.04 -3.98
C PRO A 57 11.60 -2.69 -5.43
N THR A 58 10.63 -2.79 -6.33
CA THR A 58 10.72 -2.10 -7.61
C THR A 58 10.69 -0.61 -7.28
N PRO A 59 11.71 0.15 -7.68
CA PRO A 59 11.71 1.57 -7.44
C PRO A 59 10.55 2.14 -8.23
N ILE A 60 9.59 2.72 -7.52
CA ILE A 60 8.48 3.51 -8.06
C ILE A 60 7.38 2.62 -8.62
N LEU A 61 6.33 2.45 -7.81
CA LEU A 61 4.96 2.81 -8.12
C LEU A 61 4.23 2.93 -6.79
N GLU A 62 3.31 3.89 -6.70
CA GLU A 62 2.63 4.19 -5.45
C GLU A 62 1.79 3.00 -5.00
N SER A 63 2.16 2.45 -3.85
CA SER A 63 1.43 1.34 -3.27
C SER A 63 0.28 1.83 -2.41
N PHE A 64 -0.88 1.21 -2.57
CA PHE A 64 -2.04 1.37 -1.71
C PHE A 64 -2.07 0.25 -0.67
N ILE A 65 -2.77 0.47 0.44
CA ILE A 65 -3.09 -0.54 1.43
C ILE A 65 -4.57 -0.87 1.31
N ARG A 66 -4.90 -2.07 0.84
CA ARG A 66 -6.24 -2.62 0.98
C ARG A 66 -6.44 -3.08 2.42
N THR A 67 -7.61 -2.80 2.97
CA THR A 67 -8.04 -3.24 4.29
C THR A 67 -8.90 -4.50 4.22
N PRO A 68 -9.07 -5.23 5.34
CA PRO A 68 -9.96 -6.39 5.42
C PRO A 68 -11.41 -6.08 5.05
N LYS A 69 -11.83 -4.81 5.15
CA LYS A 69 -13.17 -4.34 4.78
C LYS A 69 -13.33 -4.02 3.29
N GLY A 70 -12.24 -4.04 2.53
CA GLY A 70 -12.24 -3.75 1.10
C GLY A 70 -12.00 -2.29 0.73
N HIS A 71 -11.76 -1.40 1.69
CA HIS A 71 -11.31 -0.03 1.42
C HIS A 71 -9.81 0.02 1.17
N TYR A 72 -9.34 1.09 0.54
CA TYR A 72 -7.95 1.29 0.17
C TYR A 72 -7.44 2.62 0.73
N TYR A 73 -6.18 2.63 1.17
CA TYR A 73 -5.51 3.82 1.66
C TYR A 73 -4.21 4.09 0.90
N THR A 74 -3.89 5.34 0.61
CA THR A 74 -2.50 5.69 0.28
C THR A 74 -1.63 5.59 1.54
N LEU A 75 -0.31 5.52 1.38
CA LEU A 75 0.62 5.62 2.52
C LEU A 75 0.53 6.98 3.24
N GLU A 76 -0.06 7.99 2.60
CA GLU A 76 -0.31 9.32 3.16
C GLU A 76 -1.68 9.42 3.89
N GLY A 77 -2.53 8.39 3.75
CA GLY A 77 -3.80 8.27 4.47
C GLY A 77 -5.06 8.63 3.70
N ASP A 78 -4.96 8.91 2.39
CA ASP A 78 -6.14 9.17 1.55
C ASP A 78 -6.97 7.89 1.37
N LEU A 79 -8.29 8.00 1.53
CA LEU A 79 -9.23 6.88 1.49
C LEU A 79 -9.89 6.74 0.12
N PHE A 80 -9.94 5.50 -0.37
CA PHE A 80 -10.65 5.08 -1.57
C PHE A 80 -11.57 3.91 -1.24
N GLU A 81 -12.83 4.02 -1.63
CA GLU A 81 -13.88 3.06 -1.25
C GLU A 81 -13.90 1.81 -2.15
N ASP A 82 -13.32 1.89 -3.34
CA ASP A 82 -13.37 0.82 -4.33
C ASP A 82 -12.12 0.73 -5.21
N GLU A 83 -11.95 -0.44 -5.81
CA GLU A 83 -10.82 -0.82 -6.66
C GLU A 83 -10.72 0.04 -7.93
N ARG A 84 -11.87 0.44 -8.49
CA ARG A 84 -11.92 1.26 -9.70
C ARG A 84 -11.29 2.62 -9.44
N SER A 85 -11.59 3.23 -8.30
CA SER A 85 -11.05 4.53 -7.89
C SER A 85 -9.53 4.46 -7.69
N VAL A 86 -9.02 3.34 -7.15
CA VAL A 86 -7.58 3.08 -7.03
C VAL A 86 -6.91 2.94 -8.40
N LEU A 87 -7.50 2.15 -9.30
CA LEU A 87 -7.01 2.00 -10.68
C LEU A 87 -6.93 3.35 -11.40
N GLU A 88 -8.00 4.16 -11.32
CA GLU A 88 -8.04 5.50 -11.91
C GLU A 88 -6.97 6.41 -11.31
N GLU A 89 -6.70 6.31 -10.01
CA GLU A 89 -5.69 7.12 -9.33
C GLU A 89 -4.27 6.74 -9.74
N ILE A 90 -3.93 5.46 -9.74
CA ILE A 90 -2.61 4.99 -10.21
C ILE A 90 -2.42 5.40 -11.67
N GLN A 91 -3.44 5.22 -12.51
CA GLN A 91 -3.37 5.58 -13.93
C GLN A 91 -3.10 7.08 -14.16
N LYS A 92 -3.65 7.98 -13.33
CA LYS A 92 -3.39 9.43 -13.43
C LYS A 92 -1.95 9.80 -13.11
N ARG A 93 -1.28 9.05 -12.24
CA ARG A 93 0.05 9.39 -11.74
C ARG A 93 1.18 8.78 -12.57
N VAL A 94 0.87 7.75 -13.34
CA VAL A 94 1.77 7.11 -14.31
C VAL A 94 1.75 7.81 -15.68
N ALA A 95 0.63 8.47 -16.03
CA ALA A 95 0.45 9.21 -17.29
C ALA A 95 1.15 10.58 -17.28
#